data_AF-Q9ZTI0-F1
#
_entry.id   AF-Q9ZTI0-F1
#
_cell.length_a   1.000
_cell.length_b   1.000
_cell.length_c   1.000
_cell.angle_alpha   90.00
_cell.angle_beta   90.00
_cell.angle_gamma   90.00
#
_symmetry.space_group_name_H-M   'P 1'
#
loop_
_entity.id
_entity.type
_entity.pdbx_description
1 polymer ?
#
loop_
_entity_poly.entity_id
_entity_poly.type
_entity_poly.pdbx_seq_one_letter_code
_entity_poly.pdbx_strand_id
1 'polypeptide(L)'
;KKGDNNLQFCTPTPNYTLFADNKMLNDLDKNWIQLKKQQEEGLAKQELWKRQYIKHGACCQNLYNQTTFFSLALRLKDRIDLLRNLRNPSIVPGKNYTFPEIAKTVKTVTGADSVFEC
;
A
#
# COMPACT_ATOMS: atom_id res chain seq x y z
N LYS A 1 -2.86 -16.63 -14.85
CA LYS A 1 -2.58 -16.31 -13.43
C LYS A 1 -3.52 -15.17 -13.03
N LYS A 2 -3.98 -15.11 -11.78
CA LYS A 2 -4.77 -13.95 -11.31
C LYS A 2 -3.81 -12.75 -11.27
N GLY A 3 -3.94 -11.80 -12.20
CA GLY A 3 -3.05 -10.62 -12.32
C GLY A 3 -2.31 -10.41 -13.64
N ASP A 4 -2.55 -11.23 -14.68
CA ASP A 4 -1.82 -11.08 -15.97
C ASP A 4 -2.21 -9.81 -16.78
N ASN A 5 -3.27 -9.07 -16.38
CA ASN A 5 -3.70 -7.79 -16.98
C ASN A 5 -3.87 -6.71 -15.91
N ASN A 6 -2.78 -6.27 -15.28
CA ASN A 6 -2.83 -5.17 -14.32
C ASN A 6 -2.94 -3.83 -15.04
N LEU A 7 -4.06 -3.12 -14.84
CA LEU A 7 -4.25 -1.75 -15.32
C LEU A 7 -3.16 -0.85 -14.74
N GLN A 8 -2.34 -0.28 -15.63
CA GLN A 8 -1.24 0.61 -15.30
C GLN A 8 -1.08 1.66 -16.40
N PHE A 9 -0.62 2.85 -16.04
CA PHE A 9 -0.36 3.97 -16.96
C PHE A 9 -1.59 4.32 -17.83
N CYS A 10 -2.79 4.30 -17.24
CA CYS A 10 -4.02 4.68 -17.93
C CYS A 10 -3.99 6.16 -18.35
N THR A 11 -4.69 6.47 -19.44
CA THR A 11 -4.77 7.84 -19.96
C THR A 11 -6.04 8.55 -19.48
N PRO A 12 -6.00 9.88 -19.27
CA PRO A 12 -4.82 10.74 -19.33
C PRO A 12 -3.88 10.52 -18.13
N THR A 13 -2.59 10.78 -18.30
CA THR A 13 -1.63 10.71 -17.18
C THR A 13 -1.93 11.82 -16.17
N PRO A 14 -2.16 11.52 -14.88
CA PRO A 14 -2.45 12.54 -13.88
C PRO A 14 -1.20 13.34 -13.54
N ASN A 15 -1.40 14.64 -13.28
CA ASN A 15 -0.37 15.45 -12.62
C ASN A 15 -0.28 15.06 -11.14
N TYR A 16 0.94 15.08 -10.59
CA TYR A 16 1.18 14.86 -9.18
C TYR A 16 1.60 16.16 -8.50
N THR A 17 0.87 16.56 -7.46
CA THR A 17 1.20 17.70 -6.62
C THR A 17 1.89 17.19 -5.36
N LEU A 18 3.04 17.74 -5.01
CA LEU A 18 3.71 17.36 -3.75
C LEU A 18 2.78 17.66 -2.58
N PHE A 19 2.62 16.68 -1.67
CA PHE A 19 1.95 16.95 -0.40
C PHE A 19 2.81 17.93 0.40
N ALA A 20 2.21 19.02 0.84
CA ALA A 20 2.83 20.01 1.72
C ALA A 20 2.11 20.10 3.08
N ASP A 21 0.96 19.43 3.22
CA ASP A 21 0.25 19.37 4.48
C ASP A 21 0.95 18.37 5.42
N ASN A 22 1.24 18.83 6.64
CA ASN A 22 1.97 18.01 7.61
C ASN A 22 1.23 16.70 7.95
N LYS A 23 -0.11 16.67 7.86
CA LYS A 23 -0.88 15.49 8.24
C LYS A 23 -0.70 14.34 7.24
N MET A 24 -1.02 14.55 5.96
CA MET A 24 -0.87 13.51 4.93
C MET A 24 0.58 13.10 4.75
N LEU A 25 1.51 14.07 4.80
CA LEU A 25 2.95 13.78 4.77
C LEU A 25 3.35 12.81 5.88
N ASN A 26 3.00 13.12 7.13
CA ASN A 26 3.34 12.27 8.28
C ASN A 26 2.65 10.90 8.20
N ASP A 27 1.39 10.86 7.77
CA ASP A 27 0.62 9.63 7.64
C ASP A 27 1.24 8.71 6.56
N LEU A 28 1.63 9.26 5.41
CA LEU A 28 2.29 8.52 4.33
C LEU A 28 3.72 8.13 4.69
N ASP A 29 4.49 9.01 5.33
CA ASP A 29 5.85 8.68 5.77
C ASP A 29 5.85 7.52 6.76
N LYS A 30 4.88 7.47 7.68
CA LYS A 30 4.76 6.37 8.65
C LYS A 30 4.25 5.07 8.03
N ASN A 31 3.25 5.15 7.13
CA ASN A 31 2.48 3.99 6.71
C ASN A 31 2.81 3.49 5.30
N TRP A 32 3.41 4.33 4.47
CA TRP A 32 3.82 4.05 3.10
C TRP A 32 5.27 4.56 2.88
N ILE A 33 6.16 4.10 3.77
CA ILE A 33 7.57 4.50 3.85
C ILE A 33 8.27 4.30 2.50
N GLN A 34 9.14 5.25 2.15
CA GLN A 34 9.95 5.23 0.95
C GLN A 34 11.32 4.59 1.22
N LEU A 35 11.35 3.29 1.52
CA LEU A 35 12.54 2.55 2.03
C LEU A 35 13.84 2.67 1.20
N LYS A 36 13.75 3.09 -0.07
CA LYS A 36 14.91 3.26 -0.97
C LYS A 36 15.55 4.65 -0.87
N LYS A 37 15.04 5.53 -0.03
CA LYS A 37 15.45 6.93 0.10
C LYS A 37 15.68 7.28 1.56
N GLN A 38 16.55 8.25 1.81
CA GLN A 38 16.64 8.88 3.12
C GLN A 38 15.32 9.60 3.42
N GLN A 39 14.92 9.67 4.69
CA GLN A 39 13.62 10.23 5.08
C GLN A 39 13.43 11.66 4.55
N GLU A 40 14.43 12.53 4.74
CA GLU A 40 14.39 13.92 4.26
C GLU A 40 14.24 14.01 2.75
N GLU A 41 15.01 13.23 1.98
CA GLU A 41 14.88 13.17 0.51
C GLU A 41 13.50 12.64 0.10
N GLY A 42 13.00 11.61 0.80
CA GLY A 42 11.70 11.02 0.57
C GLY A 42 10.57 12.03 0.75
N LEU A 43 10.58 12.79 1.85
CA LEU A 43 9.58 13.82 2.13
C LEU A 43 9.64 14.98 1.13
N ALA A 44 10.84 15.39 0.74
CA ALA A 44 11.05 16.50 -0.19
C ALA A 44 10.61 16.15 -1.63
N LYS A 45 10.96 14.95 -2.13
CA LYS A 45 10.77 14.58 -3.54
C LYS A 45 9.57 13.67 -3.79
N GLN A 46 9.14 12.89 -2.80
CA GLN A 46 7.97 12.00 -2.85
C GLN A 46 7.97 11.05 -4.05
N GLU A 47 9.17 10.61 -4.47
CA GLU A 47 9.38 9.91 -5.75
C GLU A 47 8.57 8.61 -5.84
N LEU A 48 8.47 7.86 -4.73
CA LEU A 48 7.69 6.62 -4.71
C LEU A 48 6.21 6.92 -4.90
N TRP A 49 5.67 7.86 -4.13
CA TRP A 49 4.24 8.20 -4.14
C TRP A 49 3.84 8.78 -5.50
N LYS A 50 4.64 9.71 -6.04
CA LYS A 50 4.46 10.23 -7.40
C LYS A 50 4.38 9.11 -8.43
N ARG A 51 5.34 8.18 -8.40
CA ARG A 51 5.39 7.05 -9.33
C ARG A 51 4.18 6.13 -9.18
N GLN A 52 3.75 5.83 -7.95
CA GLN A 52 2.58 4.99 -7.70
C GLN A 52 1.27 5.66 -8.17
N TYR A 53 1.12 6.97 -7.95
CA TYR A 53 -0.06 7.70 -8.41
C TYR A 53 -0.13 7.81 -9.94
N ILE A 54 0.98 8.15 -10.59
CA ILE A 54 1.07 8.19 -12.07
C ILE A 54 0.81 6.81 -12.68
N LYS A 55 1.35 5.75 -12.07
CA LYS A 55 1.22 4.40 -12.62
C LYS A 55 -0.15 3.78 -12.36
N HIS A 56 -0.68 3.90 -11.14
CA HIS A 56 -1.89 3.17 -10.71
C HIS A 56 -3.07 4.09 -10.39
N GLY A 57 -2.81 5.26 -9.79
CA GLY A 57 -3.84 6.27 -9.56
C GLY A 57 -4.47 6.78 -10.86
N ALA A 58 -3.70 6.82 -11.95
CA ALA A 58 -4.19 7.14 -13.28
C ALA A 58 -5.40 6.29 -13.72
N CYS A 59 -5.47 5.04 -13.26
CA CYS A 59 -6.49 4.08 -13.66
C CYS A 59 -7.78 4.16 -12.84
N CYS A 60 -7.89 5.10 -11.89
CA CYS A 60 -9.08 5.30 -11.08
C CYS A 60 -9.45 6.78 -10.88
N GLN A 61 -8.99 7.65 -11.79
CA GLN A 61 -9.23 9.10 -11.74
C GLN A 61 -10.70 9.51 -11.80
N ASN A 62 -11.54 8.68 -12.40
CA ASN A 62 -13.00 8.88 -12.43
C ASN A 62 -13.66 8.70 -11.05
N LEU A 63 -12.96 8.09 -10.10
CA LEU A 63 -13.45 7.82 -8.74
C LEU A 63 -12.67 8.58 -7.67
N TYR A 64 -11.35 8.71 -7.86
CA TYR A 64 -10.44 9.22 -6.84
C TYR A 64 -9.45 10.21 -7.44
N ASN A 65 -9.40 11.42 -6.87
CA ASN A 65 -8.27 12.33 -7.07
C ASN A 65 -7.06 11.90 -6.20
N GLN A 66 -5.94 12.60 -6.31
CA GLN A 66 -4.70 12.27 -5.58
C GLN A 66 -4.92 12.10 -4.08
N THR A 67 -5.52 13.09 -3.41
CA THR A 67 -5.73 13.05 -1.97
C THR A 67 -6.59 11.86 -1.56
N THR A 68 -7.69 11.61 -2.28
CA THR A 68 -8.61 10.49 -1.98
C THR A 68 -8.00 9.13 -2.31
N PHE A 69 -7.15 9.02 -3.34
CA PHE A 69 -6.39 7.80 -3.66
C PHE A 69 -5.49 7.39 -2.49
N PHE A 70 -4.67 8.32 -1.99
CA PHE A 70 -3.77 8.04 -0.85
C PHE A 70 -4.54 7.84 0.46
N SER A 71 -5.59 8.62 0.70
CA SER A 71 -6.45 8.46 1.89
C SER A 71 -7.12 7.08 1.91
N LEU A 72 -7.59 6.59 0.76
CA LEU A 72 -8.18 5.26 0.64
C LEU A 72 -7.16 4.16 0.94
N ALA A 73 -5.94 4.28 0.39
CA ALA A 73 -4.87 3.32 0.66
C ALA A 73 -4.52 3.24 2.15
N LEU A 74 -4.38 4.41 2.81
CA LEU A 74 -4.14 4.49 4.25
C LEU A 74 -5.28 3.85 5.07
N ARG A 75 -6.54 4.13 4.72
CA ARG A 75 -7.72 3.55 5.37
C ARG A 75 -7.79 2.03 5.21
N LEU A 76 -7.47 1.51 4.04
CA LEU A 76 -7.45 0.07 3.79
C LEU A 76 -6.35 -0.63 4.61
N LYS A 77 -5.16 -0.03 4.68
CA LYS A 77 -4.06 -0.52 5.53
C LYS A 77 -4.46 -0.56 7.01
N ASP A 78 -5.11 0.49 7.50
CA ASP A 78 -5.54 0.56 8.91
C ASP A 78 -6.61 -0.51 9.23
N ARG A 79 -7.53 -0.75 8.30
CA ARG A 79 -8.58 -1.77 8.45
C ARG A 79 -8.03 -3.20 8.46
N ILE A 80 -6.97 -3.45 7.68
CA ILE A 80 -6.34 -4.77 7.54
C ILE A 80 -4.97 -4.73 8.25
N ASP A 81 -5.00 -4.68 9.58
CA ASP A 81 -3.79 -4.79 10.40
C ASP A 81 -3.26 -6.24 10.37
N LEU A 82 -2.57 -6.59 9.28
CA LEU A 82 -2.02 -7.93 9.07
C LEU A 82 -1.09 -8.35 10.22
N LEU A 83 -0.27 -7.44 10.72
CA LEU A 83 0.71 -7.77 11.76
C LEU A 83 0.03 -8.14 13.07
N ARG A 84 -0.93 -7.33 13.54
CA ARG A 84 -1.68 -7.64 14.77
C ARG A 84 -2.43 -8.96 14.64
N ASN A 85 -3.05 -9.22 13.49
CA ASN A 85 -3.80 -10.44 13.30
C ASN A 85 -2.92 -11.68 13.13
N LEU A 86 -1.75 -11.58 12.50
CA LEU A 86 -0.78 -12.68 12.43
C LEU A 86 -0.19 -13.01 13.80
N ARG A 87 -0.07 -12.04 14.70
CA ARG A 87 0.33 -12.31 16.09
C ARG A 87 -0.73 -13.09 16.87
N ASN A 88 -2.01 -13.00 16.49
CA ASN A 88 -3.14 -13.65 17.17
C ASN A 88 -3.42 -15.10 16.71
N PRO A 89 -2.48 -15.75 16.00
CA PRO A 89 -2.18 -17.17 16.29
C PRO A 89 -0.68 -17.49 16.50
N SER A 90 0.10 -16.57 17.10
CA SER A 90 1.55 -16.71 17.35
C SER A 90 2.45 -16.70 16.11
N ILE A 91 1.97 -16.23 14.95
CA ILE A 91 2.82 -15.96 13.77
C ILE A 91 3.54 -14.63 13.99
N VAL A 92 4.74 -14.73 14.56
CA VAL A 92 5.65 -13.62 14.86
C VAL A 92 6.89 -13.65 13.98
N PRO A 93 7.47 -12.49 13.64
CA PRO A 93 8.78 -12.43 12.98
C PRO A 93 9.87 -13.19 13.75
N GLY A 94 10.86 -13.74 13.05
CA GLY A 94 12.00 -14.46 13.64
C GLY A 94 11.79 -15.97 13.85
N LYS A 95 10.69 -16.54 13.35
CA LYS A 95 10.40 -17.97 13.37
C LYS A 95 9.94 -18.46 12.00
N ASN A 96 9.90 -19.78 11.83
CA ASN A 96 9.44 -20.44 10.61
C ASN A 96 8.00 -20.96 10.77
N TYR A 97 7.23 -20.89 9.68
CA TYR A 97 5.85 -21.36 9.60
C TYR A 97 5.63 -22.00 8.24
N THR A 98 4.65 -22.89 8.15
CA THR A 98 4.23 -23.45 6.86
C THR A 98 3.37 -22.44 6.10
N PHE A 99 3.40 -22.52 4.77
CA PHE A 99 2.57 -21.68 3.91
C PHE A 99 1.06 -21.77 4.24
N PRO A 100 0.47 -22.98 4.46
CA PRO A 100 -0.94 -23.09 4.82
C PRO A 100 -1.32 -22.37 6.13
N GLU A 101 -0.43 -22.35 7.13
CA GLU A 101 -0.68 -21.63 8.40
C GLU A 101 -0.79 -20.13 8.17
N ILE A 102 0.14 -19.55 7.40
CA ILE A 102 0.12 -18.13 7.03
C ILE A 102 -1.11 -17.82 6.19
N ALA A 103 -1.37 -18.62 5.14
CA ALA A 103 -2.47 -18.41 4.21
C ALA A 103 -3.85 -18.45 4.90
N LYS A 104 -4.07 -19.44 5.78
CA LYS A 104 -5.31 -19.56 6.56
C LYS A 104 -5.53 -18.37 7.50
N THR A 105 -4.45 -17.94 8.17
CA THR A 105 -4.50 -16.79 9.09
C THR A 105 -4.87 -15.52 8.34
N VAL A 106 -4.19 -15.23 7.22
CA VAL A 106 -4.50 -14.05 6.40
C VAL A 106 -5.92 -14.10 5.85
N LYS A 107 -6.38 -15.24 5.33
CA LYS A 107 -7.76 -15.41 4.82
C LYS A 107 -8.83 -15.13 5.88
N THR A 108 -8.58 -15.48 7.14
CA THR A 108 -9.50 -15.23 8.25
C THR A 108 -9.71 -13.73 8.48
N VAL A 109 -8.67 -12.93 8.26
CA VAL A 109 -8.66 -11.48 8.49
C VAL A 109 -9.20 -10.72 7.28
N THR A 110 -8.81 -11.13 6.08
CA THR A 110 -9.20 -10.47 4.84
C THR A 110 -10.57 -10.93 4.34
N GLY A 111 -11.06 -12.08 4.80
CA GLY A 111 -12.29 -12.72 4.32
C GLY A 111 -12.19 -13.30 2.90
N ALA A 112 -10.99 -13.31 2.30
CA ALA A 112 -10.78 -13.68 0.91
C ALA A 112 -9.41 -14.32 0.67
N ASP A 113 -9.32 -15.10 -0.41
CA ASP A 113 -8.04 -15.66 -0.86
C ASP A 113 -7.09 -14.52 -1.27
N SER A 114 -5.86 -14.60 -0.76
CA SER A 114 -4.81 -13.60 -0.96
C SER A 114 -3.68 -14.15 -1.84
N VAL A 115 -2.97 -13.27 -2.53
CA VAL A 115 -1.76 -13.61 -3.29
C VAL A 115 -0.55 -13.36 -2.39
N PHE A 116 0.37 -14.31 -2.33
CA PHE A 116 1.59 -14.24 -1.54
C PHE A 116 2.79 -14.15 -2.46
N GLU A 117 3.71 -13.25 -2.15
CA GLU A 117 5.01 -13.09 -2.80
C GLU A 117 6.09 -13.33 -1.73
N CYS A 118 7.08 -14.18 -2.05
CA CYS A 118 8.19 -14.56 -1.17
C CYS A 118 9.51 -14.01 -1.70
#